data_AF-A0A132B8E4-F1
#
_entry.id   AF-A0A132B8E4-F1
#
_cell.length_a   1.000
_cell.length_b   1.000
_cell.length_c   1.000
_cell.angle_alpha   90.00
_cell.angle_beta   90.00
_cell.angle_gamma   90.00
#
_symmetry.space_group_name_H-M   'P 1'
#
loop_
_entity.id
_entity.type
_entity.pdbx_description
1 polymer ?
#
loop_
_entity_poly.entity_id
_entity_poly.type
_entity_poly.pdbx_seq_one_letter_code
_entity_poly.pdbx_strand_id
1 'polypeptide(L)'
;MISLPLDIQVLILPFLTSTSLISLSQTNHHFRHLIDPQRKQFLDRLLELECLPEYGGEITINEHAKIIVPSEPVSYACTHCLKIIPHTRFDNHALLRLRFRKPPPESRVRQRLCDWTSGDAKARGLKRQADLRNDTLENWINQNFASDITVSRLQELYKIGTHRNRRLCNECKFTTGFWARNAGVRSQSWRGKSRSSNIGTANVPVVKGRQRRCHDSTERYFPGLFPVAADAEYPWRWKIYREENCDWWTLWSIRCPGCGTWQERAAFRKGSGYGVKATPADPDEFRQAGWDGPHFEDWRCNSCFVTSVGKEELGRQLFAFWKKLADFEITMFNQLLPVGWYAVDGIERATEGKHSWEQIVKQDSVSSQLLRRIPDGKEIAKMDVEQRRHYYGVLKRWLDGLDGPTAVLSEVMDRHWFRPWSKEYLILEKRIEDLGACTKILEADTDRLVRFALDGSASRV
;
A
#
# COMPACT_ATOMS: atom_id res chain seq x y z
N MET A 1 -31.82 20.78 32.12
CA MET A 1 -30.54 20.77 32.87
C MET A 1 -30.25 22.09 33.58
N ILE A 2 -30.32 23.25 32.92
CA ILE A 2 -30.04 24.56 33.57
C ILE A 2 -30.99 24.85 34.75
N SER A 3 -32.23 24.35 34.69
CA SER A 3 -33.24 24.45 35.75
C SER A 3 -33.01 23.52 36.95
N LEU A 4 -32.03 22.63 36.91
CA LEU A 4 -31.73 21.72 38.02
C LEU A 4 -30.82 22.40 39.04
N PRO A 5 -30.93 22.09 40.34
CA PRO A 5 -29.97 22.50 41.36
C PRO A 5 -28.52 22.06 41.01
N LEU A 6 -27.52 22.84 41.42
CA LEU A 6 -26.11 22.64 41.06
C LEU A 6 -25.58 21.27 41.50
N ASP A 7 -25.95 20.82 42.70
CA ASP A 7 -25.68 19.51 43.25
C ASP A 7 -26.20 18.38 42.35
N ILE A 8 -27.42 18.50 41.82
CA ILE A 8 -27.97 17.54 40.87
C ILE A 8 -27.23 17.59 39.53
N GLN A 9 -26.85 18.78 39.05
CA GLN A 9 -26.04 18.91 37.84
C GLN A 9 -24.68 18.19 38.01
N VAL A 10 -23.99 18.40 39.13
CA VAL A 10 -22.71 17.76 39.45
C VAL A 10 -22.84 16.24 39.58
N LEU A 11 -24.00 15.74 40.03
CA LEU A 11 -24.27 14.30 40.06
C LEU A 11 -24.51 13.70 38.67
N ILE A 12 -25.05 14.47 37.71
CA ILE A 12 -25.32 13.99 36.34
C ILE A 12 -24.04 13.93 35.50
N LEU A 13 -23.15 14.93 35.63
CA LEU A 13 -21.97 15.06 34.76
C LEU A 13 -21.09 13.79 34.70
N PRO A 14 -20.81 13.07 35.81
CA PRO A 14 -20.03 11.83 35.78
C PRO A 14 -20.65 10.70 34.94
N PHE A 15 -21.95 10.73 34.68
CA PHE A 15 -22.65 9.72 33.87
C PHE A 15 -22.69 10.05 32.38
N LEU A 16 -22.22 11.23 31.98
CA LEU A 16 -22.16 11.62 30.57
C LEU A 16 -20.90 11.03 29.91
N THR A 17 -21.05 10.59 28.66
CA THR A 17 -19.90 10.20 27.82
C THR A 17 -19.00 11.40 27.55
N SER A 18 -17.75 11.18 27.15
CA SER A 18 -16.84 12.28 26.78
C SER A 18 -17.41 13.12 25.63
N THR A 19 -18.09 12.50 24.66
CA THR A 19 -18.80 13.23 23.61
C THR A 19 -19.91 14.13 24.16
N SER A 20 -20.75 13.62 25.06
CA SER A 20 -21.83 14.39 25.67
C SER A 20 -21.31 15.50 26.57
N LEU A 21 -20.25 15.26 27.34
CA LEU A 21 -19.60 16.25 28.20
C LEU A 21 -19.07 17.44 27.40
N ILE A 22 -18.28 17.22 26.35
CA ILE A 22 -17.74 18.32 25.55
C ILE A 22 -18.85 19.03 24.77
N SER A 23 -19.83 18.29 24.25
CA SER A 23 -20.95 18.92 23.55
C SER A 23 -21.74 19.84 24.50
N LEU A 24 -22.02 19.37 25.72
CA LEU A 24 -22.66 20.15 26.77
C LEU A 24 -21.82 21.36 27.17
N SER A 25 -20.50 21.21 27.35
CA SER A 25 -19.58 22.31 27.66
C SER A 25 -19.50 23.34 26.53
N GLN A 26 -19.90 22.99 25.30
CA GLN A 26 -19.95 23.90 24.15
C GLN A 26 -21.29 24.62 24.01
N THR A 27 -22.37 24.14 24.66
CA THR A 27 -23.70 24.76 24.56
C THR A 27 -23.84 26.08 25.31
N ASN A 28 -23.16 26.27 26.44
CA ASN A 28 -23.27 27.49 27.27
C ASN A 28 -22.02 27.67 28.16
N HIS A 29 -21.70 28.92 28.49
CA HIS A 29 -20.61 29.30 29.42
C HIS A 29 -20.73 28.67 30.82
N HIS A 30 -21.95 28.54 31.37
CA HIS A 30 -22.19 27.89 32.67
C HIS A 30 -21.66 26.45 32.70
N PHE A 31 -22.08 25.63 31.73
CA PHE A 31 -21.61 24.26 31.62
C PHE A 31 -20.13 24.17 31.23
N ARG A 32 -19.61 25.11 30.44
CA ARG A 32 -18.16 25.18 30.17
C ARG A 32 -17.35 25.33 31.46
N HIS A 33 -17.77 26.24 32.33
CA HIS A 33 -17.11 26.47 33.61
C HIS A 33 -17.32 25.31 34.59
N LEU A 34 -18.53 24.73 34.63
CA LEU A 34 -18.85 23.62 35.53
C LEU A 34 -18.12 22.32 35.17
N ILE A 35 -17.97 22.04 33.88
CA ILE A 35 -17.33 20.82 33.38
C ILE A 35 -15.80 20.95 33.37
N ASP A 36 -15.28 22.15 33.10
CA ASP A 36 -13.85 22.46 32.92
C ASP A 36 -13.12 21.38 32.10
N PRO A 37 -13.43 21.26 30.80
CA PRO A 37 -12.98 20.12 30.02
C PRO A 37 -11.46 20.10 29.85
N GLN A 38 -10.83 19.09 30.44
CA GLN A 38 -9.43 18.75 30.32
C GLN A 38 -9.12 18.11 28.96
N ARG A 39 -7.85 18.20 28.54
CA ARG A 39 -7.35 17.60 27.30
C ARG A 39 -7.70 16.11 27.15
N LYS A 40 -7.72 15.37 28.26
CA LYS A 40 -8.11 13.95 28.26
C LYS A 40 -9.55 13.75 27.75
N GLN A 41 -10.52 14.54 28.19
CA GLN A 41 -11.91 14.42 27.75
C GLN A 41 -12.08 14.78 26.26
N PHE A 42 -11.31 15.74 25.76
CA PHE A 42 -11.26 16.02 24.32
C PHE A 42 -10.68 14.87 23.50
N LEU A 43 -9.62 14.22 24.02
CA LEU A 43 -9.03 13.04 23.39
C LEU A 43 -10.01 11.87 23.36
N ASP A 44 -10.65 11.60 24.47
CA ASP A 44 -11.63 10.52 24.63
C ASP A 44 -12.80 10.72 23.66
N ARG A 45 -13.37 11.93 23.60
CA ARG A 45 -14.36 12.31 22.59
C ARG A 45 -13.85 12.09 21.16
N LEU A 46 -12.62 12.52 20.86
CA LEU A 46 -12.05 12.41 19.50
C LEU A 46 -11.90 10.94 19.07
N LEU A 47 -11.56 10.05 20.01
CA LEU A 47 -11.45 8.61 19.78
C LEU A 47 -12.81 7.91 19.69
N GLU A 48 -13.83 8.42 20.38
CA GLU A 48 -15.23 8.00 20.20
C GLU A 48 -15.70 8.38 18.80
N LEU A 49 -15.54 9.65 18.41
CA LEU A 49 -15.99 10.16 17.12
C LEU A 49 -15.34 9.42 15.95
N GLU A 50 -14.04 9.09 16.01
CA GLU A 50 -13.42 8.37 14.89
C GLU A 50 -13.95 6.94 14.67
N CYS A 51 -14.66 6.36 15.65
CA CYS A 51 -15.30 5.05 15.48
C CYS A 51 -16.63 5.14 14.72
N LEU A 52 -17.18 6.34 14.58
CA LEU A 52 -18.45 6.56 13.91
C LEU A 52 -18.26 6.59 12.39
N PRO A 53 -19.17 5.99 11.60
CA PRO A 53 -19.08 5.98 10.14
C PRO A 53 -18.93 7.37 9.52
N GLU A 54 -19.61 8.37 10.09
CA GLU A 54 -19.69 9.74 9.55
C GLU A 54 -18.36 10.50 9.67
N TYR A 55 -17.55 10.18 10.68
CA TYR A 55 -16.33 10.94 10.99
C TYR A 55 -15.06 10.19 10.66
N GLY A 56 -15.02 8.88 10.93
CA GLY A 56 -13.81 8.09 10.78
C GLY A 56 -13.94 6.89 9.87
N GLY A 57 -15.15 6.37 9.66
CA GLY A 57 -15.36 5.12 8.92
C GLY A 57 -14.87 3.88 9.68
N GLU A 58 -15.32 2.71 9.22
CA GLU A 58 -15.00 1.42 9.81
C GLU A 58 -13.73 0.79 9.21
N ILE A 59 -13.09 -0.11 9.96
CA ILE A 59 -11.96 -0.90 9.44
C ILE A 59 -12.49 -2.18 8.78
N THR A 60 -12.00 -2.51 7.58
CA THR A 60 -12.33 -3.78 6.93
C THR A 60 -11.36 -4.88 7.34
N ILE A 61 -11.93 -6.07 7.54
CA ILE A 61 -11.20 -7.32 7.76
C ILE A 61 -11.43 -8.16 6.51
N ASN A 62 -10.36 -8.64 5.88
CA ASN A 62 -10.50 -9.53 4.73
C ASN A 62 -10.85 -10.96 5.15
N GLU A 63 -11.18 -11.80 4.16
CA GLU A 63 -11.50 -13.23 4.33
C GLU A 63 -10.40 -14.04 5.03
N HIS A 64 -9.14 -13.59 4.95
CA HIS A 64 -8.00 -14.20 5.65
C HIS A 64 -7.77 -13.64 7.06
N ALA A 65 -8.77 -12.97 7.64
CA ALA A 65 -8.70 -12.31 8.96
C ALA A 65 -7.55 -11.29 9.10
N LYS A 66 -7.02 -10.78 7.99
CA LYS A 66 -6.06 -9.68 7.97
C LYS A 66 -6.85 -8.36 7.90
N ILE A 67 -6.55 -7.44 8.81
CA ILE A 67 -7.08 -6.08 8.72
C ILE A 67 -6.44 -5.41 7.52
N ILE A 68 -7.28 -4.92 6.60
CA ILE A 68 -6.87 -4.11 5.47
C ILE A 68 -7.40 -2.72 5.74
N VAL A 69 -6.57 -1.68 5.58
CA VAL A 69 -7.11 -0.32 5.54
C VAL A 69 -7.74 -0.17 4.16
N PRO A 70 -9.07 0.01 4.06
CA PRO A 70 -9.74 0.05 2.76
C PRO A 70 -9.24 1.24 1.92
N SER A 71 -9.43 1.15 0.61
CA SER A 71 -9.16 2.24 -0.32
C SER A 71 -10.10 3.45 -0.13
N GLU A 72 -11.21 3.24 0.57
CA GLU A 72 -12.15 4.28 0.99
C GLU A 72 -11.57 5.16 2.11
N PRO A 73 -12.03 6.43 2.24
CA PRO A 73 -11.47 7.41 3.17
C PRO A 73 -11.76 7.07 4.64
N VAL A 74 -11.04 6.10 5.19
CA VAL A 74 -11.01 5.89 6.65
C VAL A 74 -10.15 6.99 7.24
N SER A 75 -10.71 7.72 8.20
CA SER A 75 -10.02 8.76 8.94
C SER A 75 -9.69 8.34 10.35
N TYR A 76 -8.58 8.85 10.86
CA TYR A 76 -8.02 8.51 12.15
C TYR A 76 -7.73 9.80 12.93
N ALA A 77 -8.01 9.77 14.23
CA ALA A 77 -7.74 10.85 15.15
C ALA A 77 -6.25 10.95 15.46
N CYS A 78 -5.65 12.11 15.22
CA CYS A 78 -4.33 12.44 15.74
C CYS A 78 -4.48 13.04 17.13
N THR A 79 -3.83 12.44 18.13
CA THR A 79 -3.97 12.89 19.52
C THR A 79 -3.14 14.12 19.86
N HIS A 80 -2.18 14.50 19.02
CA HIS A 80 -1.41 15.73 19.23
C HIS A 80 -2.13 16.96 18.66
N CYS A 81 -2.55 16.93 17.39
CA CYS A 81 -3.27 18.07 16.80
C CYS A 81 -4.78 18.04 17.03
N LEU A 82 -5.31 16.99 17.68
CA LEU A 82 -6.72 16.80 18.00
C LEU A 82 -7.66 16.85 16.77
N LYS A 83 -7.18 16.37 15.62
CA LYS A 83 -7.95 16.32 14.37
C LYS A 83 -8.21 14.88 13.94
N ILE A 84 -9.40 14.63 13.40
CA ILE A 84 -9.68 13.43 12.61
C ILE A 84 -9.25 13.74 11.18
N ILE A 85 -8.30 12.97 10.65
CA ILE A 85 -7.74 13.19 9.31
C ILE A 85 -7.59 11.85 8.58
N PRO A 86 -7.51 11.85 7.24
CA PRO A 86 -7.40 10.63 6.46
C PRO A 86 -6.22 9.74 6.87
N HIS A 87 -6.38 8.42 6.77
CA HIS A 87 -5.33 7.43 7.06
C HIS A 87 -4.05 7.64 6.23
N THR A 88 -4.17 8.28 5.06
CA THR A 88 -3.05 8.66 4.18
C THR A 88 -2.07 9.62 4.86
N ARG A 89 -2.48 10.30 5.94
CA ARG A 89 -1.65 11.18 6.77
C ARG A 89 -0.96 10.47 7.95
N PHE A 90 -1.07 9.15 8.05
CA PHE A 90 -0.43 8.33 9.09
C PHE A 90 0.51 7.29 8.48
N ASP A 91 1.31 6.67 9.34
CA ASP A 91 2.01 5.42 9.02
C ASP A 91 0.98 4.28 9.09
N ASN A 92 0.52 3.81 7.92
CA ASN A 92 -0.55 2.82 7.86
C ASN A 92 -0.14 1.48 8.47
N HIS A 93 1.15 1.11 8.41
CA HIS A 93 1.62 -0.08 9.10
C HIS A 93 1.56 0.07 10.61
N ALA A 94 1.78 1.29 11.13
CA ALA A 94 1.53 1.56 12.54
C ALA A 94 0.03 1.47 12.86
N LEU A 95 -0.86 1.99 12.01
CA LEU A 95 -2.32 1.90 12.21
C LEU A 95 -2.83 0.47 12.31
N LEU A 96 -2.23 -0.47 11.56
CA LEU A 96 -2.60 -1.89 11.62
C LEU A 96 -2.20 -2.59 12.93
N ARG A 97 -1.29 -1.99 13.72
CA ARG A 97 -0.86 -2.58 15.00
C ARG A 97 -2.00 -2.51 16.00
N LEU A 98 -2.22 -3.61 16.72
CA LEU A 98 -3.21 -3.72 17.80
C LEU A 98 -3.30 -2.45 18.65
N ARG A 99 -2.19 -1.91 19.16
CA ARG A 99 -2.24 -0.74 20.03
C ARG A 99 -2.74 0.58 19.40
N PHE A 100 -2.75 0.73 18.07
CA PHE A 100 -3.10 1.97 17.39
C PHE A 100 -4.33 1.87 16.48
N ARG A 101 -4.79 0.63 16.24
CA ARG A 101 -5.96 0.36 15.38
C ARG A 101 -7.26 0.77 16.07
N LYS A 102 -8.27 1.05 15.25
CA LYS A 102 -9.66 1.14 15.71
C LYS A 102 -10.17 -0.24 16.17
N PRO A 103 -11.12 -0.30 17.10
CA PRO A 103 -11.77 -1.57 17.43
C PRO A 103 -12.55 -2.09 16.19
N PRO A 104 -12.53 -3.41 15.92
CA PRO A 104 -13.40 -4.02 14.89
C PRO A 104 -14.88 -3.78 15.20
N PRO A 105 -15.75 -3.60 14.17
CA PRO A 105 -17.18 -3.29 14.34
C PRO A 105 -17.95 -4.26 15.24
N GLU A 106 -17.60 -5.55 15.21
CA GLU A 106 -18.27 -6.61 15.98
C GLU A 106 -17.57 -6.96 17.30
N SER A 107 -16.48 -6.27 17.64
CA SER A 107 -15.71 -6.61 18.84
C SER A 107 -16.40 -6.11 20.11
N ARG A 108 -16.34 -6.90 21.19
CA ARG A 108 -16.75 -6.48 22.55
C ARG A 108 -16.07 -5.19 23.01
N VAL A 109 -14.91 -4.89 22.43
CA VAL A 109 -14.08 -3.70 22.70
C VAL A 109 -14.69 -2.42 22.10
N ARG A 110 -15.61 -2.51 21.12
CA ARG A 110 -16.34 -1.35 20.59
C ARG A 110 -17.13 -0.61 21.68
N GLN A 111 -17.50 -1.28 22.76
CA GLN A 111 -18.20 -0.70 23.92
C GLN A 111 -17.26 0.05 24.88
N ARG A 112 -15.92 -0.11 24.75
CA ARG A 112 -14.90 0.56 25.59
C ARG A 112 -14.06 1.50 24.73
N LEU A 113 -14.65 2.63 24.34
CA LEU A 113 -14.11 3.53 23.30
C LEU A 113 -12.81 4.26 23.71
N CYS A 114 -12.62 4.52 25.01
CA CYS A 114 -11.57 5.42 25.53
C CYS A 114 -10.48 4.71 26.37
N ASP A 115 -10.81 3.60 27.04
CA ASP A 115 -9.92 2.90 27.99
C ASP A 115 -9.37 1.57 27.47
N TRP A 116 -9.41 1.35 26.15
CA TRP A 116 -8.86 0.13 25.59
C TRP A 116 -7.32 0.09 25.71
N THR A 117 -6.85 -0.75 26.62
CA THR A 117 -5.46 -1.15 26.71
C THR A 117 -5.30 -2.51 26.03
N SER A 118 -4.22 -2.73 25.28
CA SER A 118 -4.00 -4.01 24.58
C SER A 118 -3.65 -5.17 25.53
N GLY A 119 -3.97 -5.06 26.82
CA GLY A 119 -3.67 -6.05 27.87
C GLY A 119 -4.36 -7.39 27.64
N ASP A 120 -5.49 -7.40 26.92
CA ASP A 120 -6.26 -8.64 26.67
C ASP A 120 -5.79 -9.44 25.44
N ALA A 121 -4.89 -8.88 24.63
CA ALA A 121 -4.24 -9.62 23.57
C ALA A 121 -2.83 -9.98 24.02
N LYS A 122 -2.65 -11.19 24.58
CA LYS A 122 -1.33 -11.81 24.79
C LYS A 122 -0.51 -11.74 23.49
N ALA A 123 0.24 -10.66 23.33
CA ALA A 123 1.08 -10.40 22.17
C ALA A 123 2.32 -11.30 22.27
N ARG A 124 2.16 -12.55 21.84
CA ARG A 124 3.26 -13.49 21.68
C ARG A 124 4.24 -12.95 20.63
N GLY A 125 5.40 -12.52 21.08
CA GLY A 125 6.53 -12.15 20.24
C GLY A 125 7.75 -11.81 21.10
N LEU A 126 8.64 -12.78 21.30
CA LEU A 126 9.87 -12.69 22.10
C LEU A 126 10.77 -11.48 21.76
N LYS A 127 10.73 -11.00 20.51
CA LYS A 127 11.46 -9.81 20.06
C LYS A 127 10.99 -8.52 20.74
N ARG A 128 9.73 -8.47 21.18
CA ARG A 128 9.08 -7.29 21.75
C ARG A 128 9.39 -7.06 23.23
N GLN A 129 9.79 -8.11 23.96
CA GLN A 129 10.21 -7.97 25.36
C GLN A 129 11.54 -7.21 25.48
N ALA A 130 12.42 -7.27 24.45
CA ALA A 130 13.65 -6.48 24.42
C ALA A 130 13.38 -4.99 24.10
N ASP A 131 12.49 -4.72 23.13
CA ASP A 131 12.08 -3.33 22.81
C ASP A 131 11.33 -2.68 23.99
N LEU A 132 10.48 -3.44 24.70
CA LEU A 132 9.80 -2.99 25.92
C LEU A 132 10.74 -2.77 27.10
N ARG A 133 11.90 -3.46 27.16
CA ARG A 133 12.94 -3.22 28.18
C ARG A 133 13.71 -1.92 27.94
N ASN A 134 13.82 -1.48 26.69
CA ASN A 134 14.53 -0.25 26.31
C ASN A 134 13.61 0.98 26.26
N ASP A 135 12.30 0.79 26.11
CA ASP A 135 11.26 1.84 26.06
C ASP A 135 10.78 2.25 27.47
N THR A 136 11.70 2.53 28.40
CA THR A 136 11.37 3.06 29.74
C THR A 136 11.11 4.57 29.68
N LEU A 137 10.33 5.10 30.64
CA LEU A 137 10.01 6.54 30.72
C LEU A 137 11.29 7.36 30.76
N GLU A 138 12.26 6.86 31.50
CA GLU A 138 13.56 7.47 31.73
C GLU A 138 14.39 7.51 30.45
N ASN A 139 14.51 6.38 29.73
CA ASN A 139 15.21 6.33 28.45
C ASN A 139 14.52 7.19 27.39
N TRP A 140 13.18 7.20 27.36
CA TRP A 140 12.43 8.02 26.43
C TRP A 140 12.54 9.51 26.76
N ILE A 141 12.46 9.92 28.03
CA ILE A 141 12.68 11.32 28.43
C ILE A 141 14.08 11.74 28.01
N ASN A 142 15.11 10.93 28.32
CA ASN A 142 16.50 11.23 27.97
C ASN A 142 16.70 11.34 26.44
N GLN A 143 15.96 10.56 25.65
CA GLN A 143 16.00 10.61 24.18
C GLN A 143 15.19 11.77 23.58
N ASN A 144 14.18 12.28 24.27
CA ASN A 144 13.26 13.31 23.77
C ASN A 144 13.44 14.66 24.47
N PHE A 145 14.42 14.77 25.38
CA PHE A 145 14.77 16.01 26.05
C PHE A 145 15.34 17.01 25.04
N ALA A 146 14.64 18.12 24.87
CA ALA A 146 15.10 19.31 24.16
C ALA A 146 14.99 20.48 25.15
N SER A 147 15.84 21.50 24.99
CA SER A 147 15.87 22.68 25.88
C SER A 147 14.51 23.36 26.05
N ASP A 148 13.59 23.17 25.09
CA ASP A 148 12.34 23.92 24.97
C ASP A 148 11.11 23.10 25.39
N ILE A 149 11.27 21.83 25.81
CA ILE A 149 10.15 20.96 26.22
C ILE A 149 10.32 20.53 27.68
N THR A 150 9.34 20.86 28.52
CA THR A 150 9.39 20.51 29.95
C THR A 150 9.32 19.00 30.19
N VAL A 151 9.97 18.53 31.26
CA VAL A 151 9.92 17.12 31.69
C VAL A 151 8.48 16.65 31.93
N SER A 152 7.60 17.52 32.44
CA SER A 152 6.15 17.26 32.58
C SER A 152 5.49 16.96 31.23
N ARG A 153 5.78 17.79 30.20
CA ARG A 153 5.28 17.57 28.84
C ARG A 153 5.87 16.31 28.22
N LEU A 154 7.13 15.99 28.50
CA LEU A 154 7.76 14.74 28.06
C LEU A 154 7.15 13.51 28.76
N GLN A 155 6.89 13.58 30.06
CA GLN A 155 6.18 12.53 30.79
C GLN A 155 4.75 12.33 30.27
N GLU A 156 4.06 13.41 29.94
CA GLU A 156 2.77 13.37 29.25
C GLU A 156 2.92 12.65 27.90
N LEU A 157 3.87 13.06 27.06
CA LEU A 157 4.13 12.49 25.73
C LEU A 157 4.61 11.01 25.77
N TYR A 158 5.36 10.60 26.79
CA TYR A 158 5.73 9.20 27.02
C TYR A 158 4.53 8.35 27.41
N LYS A 159 3.71 8.88 28.32
CA LYS A 159 2.37 8.34 28.64
C LYS A 159 1.41 8.49 27.46
N ILE A 160 1.89 8.94 26.30
CA ILE A 160 1.26 8.97 24.97
C ILE A 160 2.02 8.07 23.93
N GLY A 161 2.80 7.00 24.27
CA GLY A 161 3.32 5.92 23.32
C GLY A 161 2.76 4.41 23.15
N THR A 162 2.00 3.77 24.07
CA THR A 162 1.51 2.37 24.14
C THR A 162 0.03 2.03 23.75
N HIS A 163 -0.84 2.95 23.29
CA HIS A 163 -2.33 2.83 23.25
C HIS A 163 -2.96 3.64 22.09
N ARG A 164 -4.28 3.58 21.87
CA ARG A 164 -4.95 4.31 20.77
C ARG A 164 -4.90 5.83 20.96
N ASN A 165 -4.91 6.30 22.21
CA ASN A 165 -4.73 7.72 22.59
C ASN A 165 -3.33 8.29 22.30
N ARG A 166 -2.48 7.52 21.60
CA ARG A 166 -1.05 7.74 21.39
C ARG A 166 -0.69 7.83 19.91
N ARG A 167 -1.71 7.86 19.05
CA ARG A 167 -1.56 7.91 17.61
C ARG A 167 -1.27 9.33 17.14
N LEU A 168 -0.11 9.50 16.53
CA LEU A 168 0.34 10.75 15.91
C LEU A 168 0.30 10.65 14.39
N CYS A 169 -0.19 11.70 13.73
CA CYS A 169 -0.06 11.82 12.28
C CYS A 169 1.39 12.12 11.88
N ASN A 170 1.70 11.91 10.60
CA ASN A 170 3.06 12.06 10.09
C ASN A 170 3.59 13.49 10.24
N GLU A 171 2.72 14.50 10.13
CA GLU A 171 3.12 15.89 10.36
C GLU A 171 3.42 16.17 11.82
N CYS A 172 2.59 15.72 12.77
CA CYS A 172 2.89 15.87 14.20
C CYS A 172 4.16 15.11 14.60
N LYS A 173 4.44 13.96 13.99
CA LYS A 173 5.73 13.27 14.17
C LYS A 173 6.90 14.12 13.66
N PHE A 174 6.74 14.78 12.51
CA PHE A 174 7.76 15.68 11.98
C PHE A 174 8.01 16.88 12.90
N THR A 175 6.96 17.62 13.27
CA THR A 175 7.08 18.82 14.10
C THR A 175 7.64 18.54 15.50
N THR A 176 7.35 17.36 16.05
CA THR A 176 7.88 16.94 17.37
C THR A 176 9.29 16.37 17.29
N GLY A 177 9.94 16.40 16.12
CA GLY A 177 11.30 15.88 15.90
C GLY A 177 11.43 14.36 15.92
N PHE A 178 10.32 13.61 15.88
CA PHE A 178 10.33 12.15 15.93
C PHE A 178 11.21 11.55 14.81
N TRP A 179 11.12 12.08 13.59
CA TRP A 179 11.90 11.58 12.46
C TRP A 179 13.38 11.95 12.58
N ALA A 180 13.70 13.17 13.00
CA ALA A 180 15.08 13.61 13.20
C ALA A 180 15.82 12.74 14.23
N ARG A 181 15.15 12.38 15.34
CA ARG A 181 15.72 11.48 16.36
C ARG A 181 15.94 10.04 15.90
N ASN A 182 15.20 9.61 14.87
CA ASN A 182 15.26 8.23 14.35
C ASN A 182 15.96 8.14 12.98
N ALA A 183 16.39 9.28 12.41
CA ALA A 183 17.14 9.33 11.17
C ALA A 183 18.57 8.81 11.41
N GLY A 184 19.07 7.96 10.52
CA GLY A 184 20.44 7.46 10.60
C GLY A 184 20.66 6.27 11.55
N VAL A 185 19.62 5.73 12.19
CA VAL A 185 19.70 4.41 12.85
C VAL A 185 19.84 3.33 11.78
N ARG A 186 21.05 3.16 11.24
CA ARG A 186 21.38 2.10 10.30
C ARG A 186 21.16 0.77 11.00
N SER A 187 20.23 -0.05 10.49
CA SER A 187 20.20 -1.45 10.88
C SER A 187 21.50 -2.06 10.39
N GLN A 188 22.46 -2.24 11.29
CA GLN A 188 23.70 -2.94 10.97
C GLN A 188 23.34 -4.36 10.50
N SER A 189 23.57 -4.62 9.21
CA SER A 189 23.34 -5.88 8.49
C SER A 189 21.89 -6.25 8.12
N TRP A 190 21.76 -7.03 7.05
CA TRP A 190 20.54 -7.74 6.63
C TRP A 190 19.93 -8.61 7.77
N ARG A 191 20.75 -9.01 8.76
CA ARG A 191 20.39 -9.77 9.97
C ARG A 191 20.18 -8.89 11.22
N GLY A 192 20.27 -7.57 11.09
CA GLY A 192 20.13 -6.60 12.18
C GLY A 192 18.73 -6.57 12.77
N LYS A 193 18.65 -6.54 14.11
CA LYS A 193 17.40 -6.68 14.87
C LYS A 193 16.49 -5.44 14.82
N SER A 194 16.97 -4.28 14.37
CA SER A 194 16.24 -3.00 14.36
C SER A 194 15.91 -2.54 12.93
N ARG A 195 14.79 -3.04 12.36
CA ARG A 195 14.23 -2.46 11.12
C ARG A 195 13.18 -1.42 11.51
N SER A 196 13.57 -0.15 11.70
CA SER A 196 12.61 0.93 11.56
C SER A 196 12.20 0.94 10.09
N SER A 197 10.94 0.65 9.81
CA SER A 197 10.48 0.39 8.44
C SER A 197 10.20 1.65 7.62
N ASN A 198 10.60 2.82 8.14
CA ASN A 198 10.48 4.12 7.51
C ASN A 198 11.90 4.60 7.21
N ILE A 199 12.10 5.16 6.02
CA ILE A 199 13.41 5.55 5.49
C ILE A 199 13.45 7.06 5.22
N GLY A 200 14.53 7.57 4.66
CA GLY A 200 14.71 8.98 4.31
C GLY A 200 15.58 9.72 5.33
N THR A 201 15.53 11.05 5.27
CA THR A 201 16.35 11.92 6.12
C THR A 201 15.51 12.57 7.22
N ALA A 202 16.16 13.21 8.18
CA ALA A 202 15.49 13.99 9.22
C ALA A 202 14.54 15.04 8.62
N ASN A 203 14.97 15.65 7.50
CA ASN A 203 14.27 16.73 6.82
C ASN A 203 13.24 16.21 5.81
N VAL A 204 13.52 15.05 5.20
CA VAL A 204 12.66 14.44 4.17
C VAL A 204 12.34 13.00 4.57
N PRO A 205 11.44 12.83 5.56
CA PRO A 205 10.99 11.50 5.97
C PRO A 205 10.19 10.82 4.85
N VAL A 206 10.44 9.53 4.67
CA VAL A 206 9.73 8.64 3.76
C VAL A 206 9.09 7.52 4.58
N VAL A 207 7.77 7.54 4.64
CA VAL A 207 6.99 6.68 5.55
C VAL A 207 6.11 5.72 4.77
N LYS A 208 5.83 4.56 5.36
CA LYS A 208 4.89 3.61 4.78
C LYS A 208 3.49 4.20 4.75
N GLY A 209 3.00 4.46 3.53
CA GLY A 209 1.65 4.89 3.24
C GLY A 209 0.69 3.72 3.10
N ARG A 210 -0.42 3.96 2.40
CA ARG A 210 -1.49 2.97 2.21
C ARG A 210 -1.00 1.77 1.40
N GLN A 211 -1.69 0.66 1.55
CA GLN A 211 -1.54 -0.47 0.65
C GLN A 211 -2.61 -0.42 -0.42
N ARG A 212 -2.25 -0.71 -1.67
CA ARG A 212 -3.18 -0.74 -2.79
C ARG A 212 -2.91 -1.96 -3.66
N ARG A 213 -3.97 -2.58 -4.16
CA ARG A 213 -3.87 -3.58 -5.24
C ARG A 213 -3.62 -2.86 -6.57
N CYS A 214 -2.58 -3.28 -7.27
CA CYS A 214 -2.19 -2.73 -8.56
C CYS A 214 -1.82 -3.91 -9.48
N HIS A 215 -2.37 -3.94 -10.68
CA HIS A 215 -2.09 -4.96 -11.69
C HIS A 215 -0.65 -4.88 -12.16
N ASP A 216 -0.14 -3.66 -12.31
CA ASP A 216 1.22 -3.40 -12.78
C ASP A 216 1.78 -2.07 -12.25
N SER A 217 3.02 -1.76 -12.65
CA SER A 217 3.69 -0.53 -12.22
C SER A 217 3.03 0.74 -12.75
N THR A 218 2.39 0.72 -13.93
CA THR A 218 1.72 1.90 -14.48
C THR A 218 0.52 2.28 -13.64
N GLU A 219 -0.29 1.31 -13.22
CA GLU A 219 -1.42 1.56 -12.32
C GLU A 219 -0.96 2.03 -10.93
N ARG A 220 0.17 1.49 -10.44
CA ARG A 220 0.73 1.87 -9.13
C ARG A 220 1.10 3.35 -9.05
N TYR A 221 1.69 3.91 -10.10
CA TYR A 221 2.18 5.29 -10.11
C TYR A 221 1.22 6.27 -10.80
N PHE A 222 0.33 5.79 -11.66
CA PHE A 222 -0.71 6.59 -12.35
C PHE A 222 -2.10 6.01 -12.11
N PRO A 223 -2.52 5.90 -10.85
CA PRO A 223 -3.79 5.27 -10.49
C PRO A 223 -4.98 5.97 -11.15
N GLY A 224 -5.77 5.22 -11.92
CA GLY A 224 -6.99 5.73 -12.57
C GLY A 224 -6.78 6.55 -13.84
N LEU A 225 -5.53 6.73 -14.31
CA LEU A 225 -5.26 7.43 -15.56
C LEU A 225 -5.80 6.66 -16.78
N PHE A 226 -5.60 5.34 -16.75
CA PHE A 226 -6.20 4.36 -17.65
C PHE A 226 -6.74 3.22 -16.77
N PRO A 227 -8.04 3.24 -16.42
CA PRO A 227 -8.64 2.18 -15.63
C PRO A 227 -8.46 0.84 -16.33
N VAL A 228 -7.86 -0.12 -15.63
CA VAL A 228 -7.88 -1.53 -16.02
C VAL A 228 -9.26 -2.06 -15.62
N ALA A 229 -9.85 -2.90 -16.46
CA ALA A 229 -11.15 -3.50 -16.15
C ALA A 229 -11.11 -4.31 -14.84
N ALA A 230 -12.29 -4.72 -14.35
CA ALA A 230 -12.40 -5.41 -13.06
C ALA A 230 -11.44 -6.62 -12.96
N ASP A 231 -11.08 -7.00 -11.73
CA ASP A 231 -10.19 -8.12 -11.40
C ASP A 231 -10.50 -9.45 -12.15
N ALA A 232 -11.73 -9.61 -12.65
CA ALA A 232 -12.19 -10.73 -13.45
C ALA A 232 -11.70 -10.71 -14.92
N GLU A 233 -11.34 -9.55 -15.46
CA GLU A 233 -10.90 -9.34 -16.84
C GLU A 233 -9.38 -9.28 -17.00
N TYR A 234 -8.64 -8.92 -15.93
CA TYR A 234 -7.18 -8.86 -15.92
C TYR A 234 -6.58 -9.62 -14.73
N PRO A 235 -6.00 -10.80 -14.95
CA PRO A 235 -5.45 -11.61 -13.90
C PRO A 235 -4.07 -11.10 -13.50
N TRP A 236 -3.75 -11.33 -12.22
CA TRP A 236 -2.74 -10.57 -11.49
C TRP A 236 -1.32 -11.02 -11.79
N ARG A 237 -0.43 -10.04 -11.96
CA ARG A 237 1.00 -10.28 -12.14
C ARG A 237 1.61 -11.06 -10.96
N TRP A 238 2.28 -12.15 -11.30
CA TRP A 238 3.34 -12.82 -10.53
C TRP A 238 2.99 -13.21 -9.08
N LYS A 239 2.50 -14.45 -8.92
CA LYS A 239 2.59 -15.25 -7.68
C LYS A 239 4.03 -15.71 -7.34
N ILE A 240 5.06 -15.21 -8.04
CA ILE A 240 6.37 -15.90 -8.17
C ILE A 240 7.17 -16.05 -6.86
N TYR A 241 6.82 -15.42 -5.73
CA TYR A 241 7.55 -15.67 -4.48
C TYR A 241 6.72 -15.84 -3.20
N ARG A 242 5.40 -15.66 -3.23
CA ARG A 242 4.47 -15.95 -2.11
C ARG A 242 3.06 -16.16 -2.67
N GLU A 243 2.56 -17.40 -2.68
CA GLU A 243 1.25 -17.78 -3.25
C GLU A 243 0.05 -16.96 -2.74
N GLU A 244 0.17 -16.28 -1.60
CA GLU A 244 -0.95 -15.64 -0.89
C GLU A 244 -0.74 -14.16 -0.48
N ASN A 245 0.38 -13.50 -0.87
CA ASN A 245 0.70 -12.16 -0.37
C ASN A 245 1.17 -11.15 -1.45
N CYS A 246 1.07 -11.49 -2.73
CA CYS A 246 1.63 -10.66 -3.82
C CYS A 246 0.74 -9.48 -4.25
N ASP A 247 -0.48 -9.38 -3.72
CA ASP A 247 -1.53 -8.53 -4.28
C ASP A 247 -1.47 -7.07 -3.81
N TRP A 248 -0.81 -6.80 -2.68
CA TRP A 248 -0.87 -5.50 -2.01
C TRP A 248 0.46 -4.76 -2.06
N TRP A 249 0.50 -3.67 -2.81
CA TRP A 249 1.65 -2.79 -2.89
C TRP A 249 1.61 -1.75 -1.78
N THR A 250 2.63 -1.73 -0.91
CA THR A 250 2.84 -0.59 -0.02
C THR A 250 3.26 0.63 -0.85
N LEU A 251 2.44 1.67 -0.79
CA LEU A 251 2.76 2.99 -1.31
C LEU A 251 3.53 3.77 -0.24
N TRP A 252 4.45 4.64 -0.67
CA TRP A 252 5.31 5.40 0.24
C TRP A 252 4.91 6.87 0.19
N SER A 253 4.73 7.47 1.37
CA SER A 253 4.43 8.88 1.53
C SER A 253 5.70 9.64 1.89
N ILE A 254 5.91 10.79 1.26
CA ILE A 254 7.09 11.64 1.39
C ILE A 254 6.61 13.03 1.74
N ARG A 255 7.21 13.65 2.75
CA ARG A 255 6.98 15.06 3.04
C ARG A 255 7.73 15.91 2.02
N CYS A 256 7.00 16.66 1.20
CA CYS A 256 7.63 17.51 0.19
C CYS A 256 8.50 18.59 0.87
N PRO A 257 9.81 18.70 0.54
CA PRO A 257 10.67 19.75 1.08
C PRO A 257 10.20 21.17 0.74
N GLY A 258 9.61 21.36 -0.44
CA GLY A 258 9.14 22.68 -0.90
C GLY A 258 7.90 23.23 -0.18
N CYS A 259 6.85 22.41 -0.01
CA CYS A 259 5.56 22.87 0.56
C CYS A 259 5.18 22.19 1.90
N GLY A 260 6.00 21.30 2.43
CA GLY A 260 5.72 20.55 3.65
C GLY A 260 4.56 19.55 3.55
N THR A 261 3.90 19.41 2.40
CA THR A 261 2.76 18.50 2.23
C THR A 261 3.24 17.07 2.01
N TRP A 262 2.59 16.12 2.69
CA TRP A 262 2.80 14.69 2.50
C TRP A 262 2.11 14.22 1.22
N GLN A 263 2.89 13.63 0.30
CA GLN A 263 2.37 13.09 -0.96
C GLN A 263 2.97 11.72 -1.24
N GLU A 264 2.27 10.90 -2.02
CA GLU A 264 2.80 9.61 -2.44
C GLU A 264 4.01 9.80 -3.37
N ARG A 265 4.94 8.83 -3.36
CA ARG A 265 6.18 8.85 -4.16
C ARG A 265 5.95 9.20 -5.64
N ALA A 266 4.81 8.80 -6.21
CA ALA A 266 4.41 9.11 -7.59
C ALA A 266 4.40 10.62 -7.88
N ALA A 267 4.01 11.45 -6.90
CA ALA A 267 3.97 12.92 -7.05
C ALA A 267 5.36 13.56 -7.20
N PHE A 268 6.43 12.80 -7.00
CA PHE A 268 7.81 13.23 -7.18
C PHE A 268 8.43 12.69 -8.47
N ARG A 269 7.64 11.95 -9.27
CA ARG A 269 8.08 11.32 -10.54
C ARG A 269 9.24 10.35 -10.32
N LYS A 270 9.23 9.65 -9.17
CA LYS A 270 10.28 8.68 -8.78
C LYS A 270 9.67 7.30 -8.61
N GLY A 271 10.30 6.30 -9.21
CA GLY A 271 9.88 4.91 -9.13
C GLY A 271 10.53 4.04 -10.20
N SER A 272 10.49 2.73 -10.03
CA SER A 272 10.92 1.75 -11.02
C SER A 272 9.94 0.57 -11.05
N GLY A 273 10.04 -0.25 -12.10
CA GLY A 273 9.12 -1.36 -12.35
C GLY A 273 9.23 -2.50 -11.32
N TYR A 274 10.42 -3.03 -11.09
CA TYR A 274 10.62 -4.16 -10.16
C TYR A 274 10.93 -3.75 -8.71
N GLY A 275 11.57 -2.59 -8.53
CA GLY A 275 12.46 -2.33 -7.40
C GLY A 275 11.84 -1.88 -6.07
N VAL A 276 10.53 -2.02 -5.82
CA VAL A 276 9.94 -1.43 -4.59
C VAL A 276 8.92 -2.32 -3.88
N LYS A 277 8.96 -3.64 -4.11
CA LYS A 277 8.32 -4.62 -3.20
C LYS A 277 9.16 -4.87 -1.94
N ALA A 278 10.47 -4.59 -1.99
CA ALA A 278 11.33 -4.68 -0.82
C ALA A 278 11.00 -3.54 0.16
N THR A 279 10.96 -3.87 1.46
CA THR A 279 11.16 -2.85 2.50
C THR A 279 12.53 -2.26 2.20
N PRO A 280 12.65 -1.00 1.80
CA PRO A 280 13.95 -0.43 1.54
C PRO A 280 14.64 -0.44 2.90
N ALA A 281 15.68 -1.25 3.01
CA ALA A 281 16.51 -1.28 4.20
C ALA A 281 17.48 -0.08 4.19
N ASP A 282 17.63 0.56 3.03
CA ASP A 282 18.61 1.60 2.78
C ASP A 282 17.99 2.77 1.99
N PRO A 283 18.13 4.02 2.46
CA PRO A 283 17.94 5.21 1.63
C PRO A 283 18.67 5.14 0.28
N ASP A 284 19.84 4.49 0.23
CA ASP A 284 20.65 4.30 -0.99
C ASP A 284 20.10 3.18 -1.91
N GLU A 285 19.37 2.17 -1.41
CA GLU A 285 18.61 1.23 -2.27
C GLU A 285 17.31 1.86 -2.79
N PHE A 286 16.81 2.90 -2.10
CA PHE A 286 15.70 3.71 -2.61
C PHE A 286 16.14 4.67 -3.72
N ARG A 287 17.45 4.97 -3.79
CA ARG A 287 18.12 5.47 -4.99
C ARG A 287 18.22 4.31 -5.97
N GLN A 288 17.85 4.55 -7.22
CA GLN A 288 18.01 3.50 -8.24
C GLN A 288 19.50 3.22 -8.41
N ALA A 289 19.91 1.96 -8.62
CA ALA A 289 21.31 1.66 -8.88
C ALA A 289 21.82 2.50 -10.08
N GLY A 290 22.92 3.23 -9.91
CA GLY A 290 23.46 4.16 -10.92
C GLY A 290 22.71 5.50 -11.02
N TRP A 291 21.95 5.90 -9.99
CA TRP A 291 21.24 7.17 -9.99
C TRP A 291 22.05 8.29 -9.33
N ASP A 292 22.66 9.13 -10.17
CA ASP A 292 23.29 10.41 -9.79
C ASP A 292 22.27 11.56 -9.63
N GLY A 293 21.00 11.21 -9.41
CA GLY A 293 19.95 12.21 -9.29
C GLY A 293 19.96 12.93 -7.95
N PRO A 294 19.20 14.03 -7.86
CA PRO A 294 19.34 14.99 -6.77
C PRO A 294 18.82 14.40 -5.46
N HIS A 295 19.38 14.84 -4.33
CA HIS A 295 19.10 14.28 -3.00
C HIS A 295 17.61 14.39 -2.65
N PHE A 296 17.12 13.67 -1.64
CA PHE A 296 15.69 13.72 -1.25
C PHE A 296 15.24 15.16 -0.96
N GLU A 297 16.15 15.98 -0.45
CA GLU A 297 16.06 17.40 -0.17
C GLU A 297 15.70 18.24 -1.41
N ASP A 298 16.05 17.76 -2.60
CA ASP A 298 15.80 18.42 -3.88
C ASP A 298 14.51 17.94 -4.55
N TRP A 299 13.86 16.91 -4.01
CA TRP A 299 12.63 16.40 -4.59
C TRP A 299 11.52 17.44 -4.45
N ARG A 300 10.73 17.61 -5.51
CA ARG A 300 9.58 18.52 -5.52
C ARG A 300 8.35 17.76 -5.98
N CYS A 301 7.26 17.89 -5.22
CA CYS A 301 5.97 17.38 -5.65
C CYS A 301 5.54 18.09 -6.95
N ASN A 302 4.58 17.52 -7.68
CA ASN A 302 4.12 18.07 -8.97
C ASN A 302 3.78 19.57 -8.89
N SER A 303 3.07 20.01 -7.86
CA SER A 303 2.72 21.43 -7.68
C SER A 303 3.95 22.32 -7.48
N CYS A 304 4.84 21.96 -6.54
CA CYS A 304 6.08 22.73 -6.33
C CYS A 304 6.98 22.73 -7.56
N PHE A 305 7.01 21.61 -8.30
CA PHE A 305 7.81 21.47 -9.51
C PHE A 305 7.30 22.40 -10.61
N VAL A 306 5.97 22.49 -10.81
CA VAL A 306 5.38 23.44 -11.76
C VAL A 306 5.69 24.88 -11.38
N THR A 307 5.63 25.22 -10.09
CA THR A 307 5.98 26.57 -9.63
C THR A 307 7.44 26.91 -9.92
N SER A 308 8.36 25.96 -9.80
CA SER A 308 9.79 26.21 -10.02
C SER A 308 10.26 26.07 -11.47
N VAL A 309 9.64 25.19 -12.26
CA VAL A 309 10.16 24.80 -13.59
C VAL A 309 9.12 24.99 -14.72
N GLY A 310 7.83 24.92 -14.41
CA GLY A 310 6.75 25.08 -15.40
C GLY A 310 6.01 23.78 -15.73
N LYS A 311 4.83 23.94 -16.37
CA LYS A 311 3.93 22.83 -16.71
C LYS A 311 4.46 21.96 -17.85
N GLU A 312 5.10 22.56 -18.85
CA GLU A 312 5.62 21.84 -20.01
C GLU A 312 6.68 20.81 -19.59
N GLU A 313 7.63 21.22 -18.75
CA GLU A 313 8.64 20.30 -18.23
C GLU A 313 8.05 19.23 -17.30
N LEU A 314 7.00 19.56 -16.54
CA LEU A 314 6.27 18.56 -15.77
C LEU A 314 5.70 17.48 -16.71
N GLY A 315 5.07 17.88 -17.81
CA GLY A 315 4.54 16.97 -18.83
C GLY A 315 5.62 16.06 -19.41
N ARG A 316 6.77 16.62 -19.80
CA ARG A 316 7.92 15.85 -20.31
C ARG A 316 8.41 14.80 -19.30
N GLN A 317 8.61 15.18 -18.04
CA GLN A 317 9.09 14.24 -17.01
C GLN A 317 8.06 13.18 -16.64
N LEU A 318 6.76 13.53 -16.59
CA LEU A 318 5.70 12.56 -16.36
C LEU A 318 5.59 11.56 -17.51
N PHE A 319 5.71 12.01 -18.75
CA PHE A 319 5.68 11.12 -19.92
C PHE A 319 6.90 10.19 -19.93
N ALA A 320 8.11 10.71 -19.71
CA ALA A 320 9.30 9.89 -19.57
C ALA A 320 9.18 8.86 -18.43
N PHE A 321 8.57 9.26 -17.31
CA PHE A 321 8.30 8.36 -16.20
C PHE A 321 7.27 7.28 -16.56
N TRP A 322 6.16 7.62 -17.20
CA TRP A 322 5.18 6.67 -17.73
C TRP A 322 5.84 5.68 -18.68
N LYS A 323 6.54 6.18 -19.71
CA LYS A 323 7.18 5.37 -20.75
C LYS A 323 8.16 4.37 -20.16
N LYS A 324 9.01 4.81 -19.22
CA LYS A 324 9.91 3.90 -18.49
C LYS A 324 9.17 2.75 -17.80
N LEU A 325 8.02 3.02 -17.19
CA LEU A 325 7.21 2.00 -16.54
C LEU A 325 6.54 1.09 -17.59
N ALA A 326 5.90 1.65 -18.60
CA ALA A 326 5.24 0.90 -19.66
C ALA A 326 6.21 -0.01 -20.42
N ASP A 327 7.37 0.50 -20.81
CA ASP A 327 8.42 -0.27 -21.52
C ASP A 327 8.92 -1.44 -20.66
N PHE A 328 9.12 -1.21 -19.36
CA PHE A 328 9.47 -2.27 -18.42
C PHE A 328 8.38 -3.34 -18.35
N GLU A 329 7.12 -2.92 -18.24
CA GLU A 329 5.97 -3.82 -18.17
C GLU A 329 5.83 -4.66 -19.44
N ILE A 330 5.89 -4.02 -20.61
CA ILE A 330 5.89 -4.65 -21.93
C ILE A 330 7.05 -5.63 -22.08
N THR A 331 8.27 -5.24 -21.71
CA THR A 331 9.46 -6.10 -21.80
C THR A 331 9.27 -7.37 -20.98
N MET A 332 8.82 -7.23 -19.73
CA MET A 332 8.56 -8.35 -18.85
C MET A 332 7.43 -9.25 -19.38
N PHE A 333 6.35 -8.70 -19.90
CA PHE A 333 5.27 -9.51 -20.50
C PHE A 333 5.72 -10.24 -21.76
N ASN A 334 6.49 -9.58 -22.63
CA ASN A 334 7.10 -10.17 -23.81
C ASN A 334 8.12 -11.28 -23.47
N GLN A 335 8.76 -11.23 -22.30
CA GLN A 335 9.61 -12.32 -21.82
C GLN A 335 8.78 -13.51 -21.31
N LEU A 336 7.59 -13.28 -20.76
CA LEU A 336 6.73 -14.33 -20.20
C LEU A 336 5.97 -15.12 -21.26
N LEU A 337 5.50 -14.46 -22.32
CA LEU A 337 4.73 -15.10 -23.38
C LEU A 337 5.47 -16.30 -24.01
N PRO A 338 6.76 -16.19 -24.38
CA PRO A 338 7.55 -17.32 -24.89
C PRO A 338 7.84 -18.41 -23.86
N VAL A 339 8.06 -18.04 -22.59
CA VAL A 339 8.53 -18.98 -21.56
C VAL A 339 7.52 -20.09 -21.26
N GLY A 340 6.22 -19.81 -21.37
CA GLY A 340 5.15 -20.83 -21.26
C GLY A 340 5.21 -21.96 -22.26
N TRP A 341 5.76 -21.70 -23.44
CA TRP A 341 5.87 -22.73 -24.45
C TRP A 341 6.85 -23.84 -24.07
N TYR A 342 7.85 -23.57 -23.23
CA TYR A 342 8.75 -24.62 -22.73
C TYR A 342 8.06 -25.65 -21.83
N ALA A 343 6.84 -25.38 -21.38
CA ALA A 343 6.05 -26.35 -20.62
C ALA A 343 5.40 -27.42 -21.52
N VAL A 344 5.16 -27.13 -22.81
CA VAL A 344 4.52 -28.10 -23.72
C VAL A 344 5.43 -29.32 -23.98
N ASP A 345 6.74 -29.11 -23.95
CA ASP A 345 7.76 -30.17 -24.07
C ASP A 345 7.73 -31.14 -22.87
N GLY A 346 7.09 -30.75 -21.75
CA GLY A 346 6.92 -31.56 -20.56
C GLY A 346 5.66 -32.44 -20.54
N ILE A 347 4.72 -32.23 -21.46
CA ILE A 347 3.39 -32.89 -21.43
C ILE A 347 3.51 -34.41 -21.56
N GLU A 348 4.33 -34.90 -22.49
CA GLU A 348 4.50 -36.34 -22.73
C GLU A 348 5.06 -37.05 -21.51
N ARG A 349 6.06 -36.45 -20.87
CA ARG A 349 6.61 -36.98 -19.62
C ARG A 349 5.59 -36.95 -18.48
N ALA A 350 4.89 -35.83 -18.31
CA ALA A 350 3.94 -35.64 -17.22
C ALA A 350 2.71 -36.57 -17.32
N THR A 351 2.37 -37.01 -18.52
CA THR A 351 1.23 -37.89 -18.78
C THR A 351 1.63 -39.36 -18.98
N GLU A 352 2.89 -39.72 -18.69
CA GLU A 352 3.43 -41.07 -18.90
C GLU A 352 3.25 -41.57 -20.34
N GLY A 353 3.35 -40.66 -21.32
CA GLY A 353 3.17 -40.95 -22.74
C GLY A 353 1.72 -41.02 -23.23
N LYS A 354 0.71 -40.77 -22.36
CA LYS A 354 -0.70 -40.78 -22.77
C LYS A 354 -1.06 -39.64 -23.72
N HIS A 355 -0.39 -38.50 -23.59
CA HIS A 355 -0.58 -37.34 -24.46
C HIS A 355 0.78 -36.78 -24.85
N SER A 356 1.02 -36.56 -26.14
CA SER A 356 2.14 -35.74 -26.61
C SER A 356 1.66 -34.44 -27.25
N TRP A 357 2.50 -33.41 -27.25
CA TRP A 357 2.19 -32.16 -27.96
C TRP A 357 1.84 -32.41 -29.43
N GLU A 358 2.56 -33.34 -30.07
CA GLU A 358 2.29 -33.75 -31.44
C GLU A 358 0.89 -34.34 -31.62
N GLN A 359 0.46 -35.23 -30.71
CA GLN A 359 -0.88 -35.81 -30.73
C GLN A 359 -1.96 -34.75 -30.54
N ILE A 360 -1.74 -33.82 -29.60
CA ILE A 360 -2.68 -32.74 -29.30
C ILE A 360 -2.91 -31.87 -30.54
N VAL A 361 -1.84 -31.44 -31.22
CA VAL A 361 -1.94 -30.61 -32.43
C VAL A 361 -2.62 -31.37 -33.58
N LYS A 362 -2.34 -32.66 -33.75
CA LYS A 362 -2.98 -33.51 -34.76
C LYS A 362 -4.48 -33.71 -34.51
N GLN A 363 -4.89 -33.86 -33.26
CA GLN A 363 -6.29 -34.09 -32.89
C GLN A 363 -7.17 -32.84 -33.07
N ASP A 364 -6.62 -31.66 -32.81
CA ASP A 364 -7.38 -30.41 -32.81
C ASP A 364 -7.64 -29.83 -34.20
N SER A 365 -6.83 -30.18 -35.20
CA SER A 365 -6.89 -29.52 -36.50
C SER A 365 -7.40 -30.42 -37.62
N VAL A 366 -8.48 -29.98 -38.28
CA VAL A 366 -8.85 -30.44 -39.65
C VAL A 366 -7.71 -30.14 -40.64
N SER A 367 -6.87 -29.14 -40.33
CA SER A 367 -5.73 -28.66 -41.12
C SER A 367 -4.37 -29.34 -40.81
N SER A 368 -4.25 -30.19 -39.77
CA SER A 368 -2.96 -30.87 -39.44
C SER A 368 -2.47 -31.78 -40.54
N GLN A 369 -3.35 -32.23 -41.44
CA GLN A 369 -2.96 -33.03 -42.60
C GLN A 369 -1.97 -32.30 -43.53
N LEU A 370 -1.79 -30.97 -43.38
CA LEU A 370 -0.89 -30.16 -44.19
C LEU A 370 0.46 -29.82 -43.51
N LEU A 371 0.61 -30.03 -42.20
CA LEU A 371 1.85 -29.71 -41.48
C LEU A 371 2.79 -30.93 -41.48
N ARG A 372 3.85 -30.88 -42.31
CA ARG A 372 4.87 -31.94 -42.38
C ARG A 372 5.66 -32.11 -41.08
N ARG A 373 5.71 -31.08 -40.23
CA ARG A 373 6.42 -31.07 -38.94
C ARG A 373 5.69 -30.16 -37.96
N ILE A 374 5.43 -30.68 -36.76
CA ILE A 374 4.85 -29.91 -35.66
C ILE A 374 5.99 -29.25 -34.88
N PRO A 375 5.94 -27.93 -34.63
CA PRO A 375 7.00 -27.23 -33.92
C PRO A 375 6.99 -27.59 -32.43
N ASP A 376 8.19 -27.68 -31.85
CA ASP A 376 8.35 -27.85 -30.40
C ASP A 376 8.12 -26.54 -29.63
N GLY A 377 8.10 -26.59 -28.29
CA GLY A 377 7.88 -25.42 -27.46
C GLY A 377 8.93 -24.31 -27.66
N LYS A 378 10.18 -24.67 -27.97
CA LYS A 378 11.25 -23.68 -28.23
C LYS A 378 11.09 -23.00 -29.58
N GLU A 379 10.61 -23.73 -30.57
CA GLU A 379 10.29 -23.21 -31.89
C GLU A 379 9.08 -22.26 -31.79
N ILE A 380 8.00 -22.68 -31.12
CA ILE A 380 6.82 -21.83 -30.90
C ILE A 380 7.20 -20.56 -30.12
N ALA A 381 8.04 -20.66 -29.09
CA ALA A 381 8.51 -19.49 -28.34
C ALA A 381 9.13 -18.39 -29.23
N LYS A 382 9.79 -18.77 -30.34
CA LYS A 382 10.45 -17.87 -31.28
C LYS A 382 9.57 -17.40 -32.43
N MET A 383 8.36 -17.96 -32.58
CA MET A 383 7.41 -17.58 -33.61
C MET A 383 6.85 -16.17 -33.38
N ASP A 384 6.26 -15.61 -34.44
CA ASP A 384 5.50 -14.37 -34.34
C ASP A 384 4.23 -14.53 -33.48
N VAL A 385 3.60 -13.40 -33.17
CA VAL A 385 2.42 -13.37 -32.29
C VAL A 385 1.24 -14.16 -32.86
N GLU A 386 0.98 -14.09 -34.17
CA GLU A 386 -0.16 -14.75 -34.79
C GLU A 386 0.01 -16.28 -34.79
N GLN A 387 1.22 -16.74 -35.11
CA GLN A 387 1.59 -18.15 -35.04
C GLN A 387 1.49 -18.68 -33.60
N ARG A 388 1.99 -17.94 -32.60
CA ARG A 388 1.84 -18.33 -31.19
C ARG A 388 0.38 -18.36 -30.75
N ARG A 389 -0.43 -17.38 -31.15
CA ARG A 389 -1.88 -17.36 -30.88
C ARG A 389 -2.58 -18.60 -31.45
N HIS A 390 -2.23 -19.01 -32.67
CA HIS A 390 -2.77 -20.22 -33.27
C HIS A 390 -2.52 -21.45 -32.40
N TYR A 391 -1.26 -21.73 -32.05
CA TYR A 391 -0.91 -22.86 -31.19
C TYR A 391 -1.47 -22.71 -29.77
N TYR A 392 -1.60 -21.49 -29.25
CA TYR A 392 -2.22 -21.26 -27.94
C TYR A 392 -3.69 -21.69 -27.96
N GLY A 393 -4.42 -21.38 -29.05
CA GLY A 393 -5.79 -21.83 -29.24
C GLY A 393 -5.92 -23.36 -29.18
N VAL A 394 -5.00 -24.08 -29.83
CA VAL A 394 -4.90 -25.55 -29.78
C VAL A 394 -4.70 -26.04 -28.34
N LEU A 395 -3.66 -25.51 -27.67
CA LEU A 395 -3.33 -25.88 -26.30
C LEU A 395 -4.49 -25.60 -25.33
N LYS A 396 -5.16 -24.45 -25.49
CA LYS A 396 -6.27 -24.04 -24.62
C LYS A 396 -7.48 -24.96 -24.77
N ARG A 397 -7.88 -25.29 -26.01
CA ARG A 397 -8.98 -26.23 -26.26
C ARG A 397 -8.70 -27.60 -25.65
N TRP A 398 -7.48 -28.11 -25.82
CA TRP A 398 -7.08 -29.36 -25.20
C TRP A 398 -7.15 -29.29 -23.67
N LEU A 399 -6.57 -28.25 -23.06
CA LEU A 399 -6.62 -28.06 -21.60
C LEU A 399 -8.06 -27.96 -21.06
N ASP A 400 -8.96 -27.29 -21.79
CA ASP A 400 -10.37 -27.15 -21.40
C ASP A 400 -11.16 -28.46 -21.55
N GLY A 401 -10.71 -29.37 -22.41
CA GLY A 401 -11.29 -30.69 -22.61
C GLY A 401 -10.82 -31.76 -21.61
N LEU A 402 -9.86 -31.45 -20.74
CA LEU A 402 -9.38 -32.40 -19.72
C LEU A 402 -10.23 -32.36 -18.45
N ASP A 403 -10.64 -33.53 -17.98
CA ASP A 403 -11.24 -33.70 -16.65
C ASP A 403 -10.16 -33.55 -15.56
N GLY A 404 -10.00 -32.33 -15.05
CA GLY A 404 -9.02 -32.01 -14.01
C GLY A 404 -7.59 -31.87 -14.55
N PRO A 405 -7.26 -30.79 -15.28
CA PRO A 405 -5.94 -30.58 -15.90
C PRO A 405 -4.78 -30.66 -14.92
N THR A 406 -4.98 -30.23 -13.66
CA THR A 406 -3.98 -30.33 -12.59
C THR A 406 -3.64 -31.78 -12.25
N ALA A 407 -4.62 -32.68 -12.25
CA ALA A 407 -4.39 -34.10 -11.96
C ALA A 407 -3.68 -34.80 -13.13
N VAL A 408 -4.01 -34.42 -14.37
CA VAL A 408 -3.43 -35.00 -15.59
C VAL A 408 -1.99 -34.55 -15.82
N LEU A 409 -1.69 -33.28 -15.55
CA LEU A 409 -0.39 -32.68 -15.87
C LEU A 409 0.54 -32.50 -14.67
N SER A 410 0.08 -32.79 -13.44
CA SER A 410 0.79 -32.66 -12.15
C SER A 410 2.04 -31.79 -12.22
N GLU A 411 3.23 -32.36 -12.47
CA GLU A 411 4.54 -31.67 -12.52
C GLU A 411 4.56 -30.42 -13.42
N VAL A 412 3.89 -30.44 -14.58
CA VAL A 412 3.82 -29.31 -15.53
C VAL A 412 2.91 -28.20 -14.99
N MET A 413 1.82 -28.54 -14.30
CA MET A 413 0.89 -27.58 -13.70
C MET A 413 1.32 -27.10 -12.32
N ASP A 414 2.15 -27.88 -11.62
CA ASP A 414 2.79 -27.55 -10.34
C ASP A 414 3.96 -26.59 -10.51
N ARG A 415 4.45 -26.39 -11.74
CA ARG A 415 5.25 -25.19 -12.05
C ARG A 415 4.38 -23.97 -11.77
N HIS A 416 4.65 -23.30 -10.64
CA HIS A 416 3.86 -22.19 -10.09
C HIS A 416 3.52 -21.06 -11.09
N TRP A 417 4.18 -21.02 -12.24
CA TRP A 417 4.03 -20.02 -13.29
C TRP A 417 3.26 -20.52 -14.53
N PHE A 418 3.20 -21.82 -14.84
CA PHE A 418 2.54 -22.32 -16.05
C PHE A 418 1.01 -22.34 -15.94
N ARG A 419 0.47 -22.78 -14.81
CA ARG A 419 -0.98 -22.79 -14.56
C ARG A 419 -1.62 -21.39 -14.65
N PRO A 420 -1.01 -20.33 -14.09
CA PRO A 420 -1.45 -18.96 -14.38
C PRO A 420 -1.26 -18.61 -15.86
N TRP A 421 -0.06 -18.83 -16.43
CA TRP A 421 0.22 -18.48 -17.82
C TRP A 421 -0.80 -19.05 -18.82
N SER A 422 -1.20 -20.32 -18.69
CA SER A 422 -2.13 -20.96 -19.62
C SER A 422 -3.54 -20.38 -19.58
N LYS A 423 -3.95 -19.80 -18.44
CA LYS A 423 -5.23 -19.10 -18.28
C LYS A 423 -5.18 -17.64 -18.74
N GLU A 424 -4.00 -17.04 -18.66
CA GLU A 424 -3.84 -15.58 -18.72
C GLU A 424 -3.15 -15.09 -20.01
N TYR A 425 -2.69 -15.99 -20.88
CA TYR A 425 -1.91 -15.70 -22.09
C TYR A 425 -2.49 -14.55 -22.94
N LEU A 426 -3.75 -14.65 -23.37
CA LEU A 426 -4.38 -13.63 -24.21
C LEU A 426 -4.52 -12.28 -23.49
N ILE A 427 -4.62 -12.33 -22.17
CA ILE A 427 -4.77 -11.14 -21.34
C ILE A 427 -3.43 -10.42 -21.21
N LEU A 428 -2.33 -11.17 -21.11
CA LEU A 428 -0.97 -10.61 -21.18
C LEU A 428 -0.72 -9.94 -22.53
N GLU A 429 -1.11 -10.56 -23.65
CA GLU A 429 -0.99 -9.96 -24.99
C GLU A 429 -1.83 -8.68 -25.12
N LYS A 430 -3.11 -8.74 -24.73
CA LYS A 430 -3.99 -7.57 -24.69
C LYS A 430 -3.38 -6.44 -23.86
N ARG A 431 -2.79 -6.76 -22.70
CA ARG A 431 -2.18 -5.74 -21.85
C ARG A 431 -0.96 -5.08 -22.49
N ILE A 432 -0.16 -5.81 -23.27
CA ILE A 432 0.95 -5.24 -24.05
C ILE A 432 0.43 -4.24 -25.08
N GLU A 433 -0.61 -4.63 -25.82
CA GLU A 433 -1.28 -3.76 -26.81
C GLU A 433 -1.86 -2.51 -26.14
N ASP A 434 -2.57 -2.67 -25.02
CA ASP A 434 -3.15 -1.58 -24.23
C ASP A 434 -2.07 -0.60 -23.76
N LEU A 435 -0.95 -1.09 -23.21
CA LEU A 435 0.15 -0.24 -22.75
C LEU A 435 0.79 0.53 -23.91
N GLY A 436 0.93 -0.11 -25.07
CA GLY A 436 1.39 0.55 -26.29
C GLY A 436 0.44 1.66 -26.76
N ALA A 437 -0.86 1.37 -26.79
CA ALA A 437 -1.89 2.33 -27.16
C ALA A 437 -1.97 3.51 -26.18
N CYS A 438 -1.97 3.23 -24.87
CA CYS A 438 -1.96 4.25 -23.82
C CYS A 438 -0.73 5.15 -23.95
N THR A 439 0.44 4.59 -24.23
CA THR A 439 1.68 5.36 -24.41
C THR A 439 1.58 6.30 -25.61
N LYS A 440 1.05 5.84 -26.76
CA LYS A 440 0.80 6.70 -27.94
C LYS A 440 -0.18 7.82 -27.64
N ILE A 441 -1.25 7.55 -26.88
CA ILE A 441 -2.22 8.57 -26.45
C ILE A 441 -1.53 9.67 -25.63
N LEU A 442 -0.69 9.28 -24.66
CA LEU A 442 0.00 10.24 -23.80
C LEU A 442 1.13 10.98 -24.52
N GLU A 443 1.73 10.38 -25.54
CA GLU A 443 2.72 11.03 -26.40
C GLU A 443 2.07 12.15 -27.24
N ALA A 444 0.85 11.91 -27.73
CA ALA A 444 0.07 12.90 -28.47
C ALA A 444 -0.54 14.01 -27.57
N ASP A 445 -0.90 13.69 -26.33
CA ASP A 445 -1.47 14.63 -25.35
C ASP A 445 -0.81 14.48 -23.98
N THR A 446 0.35 15.14 -23.81
CA THR A 446 1.04 15.17 -22.51
C THR A 446 0.32 16.04 -21.47
N ASP A 447 -0.57 16.94 -21.88
CA ASP A 447 -1.35 17.77 -20.95
C ASP A 447 -2.32 16.91 -20.12
N ARG A 448 -2.79 15.79 -20.66
CA ARG A 448 -3.53 14.78 -19.89
C ARG A 448 -2.77 14.30 -18.64
N LEU A 449 -1.44 14.12 -18.73
CA LEU A 449 -0.61 13.76 -17.57
C LEU A 449 -0.50 14.91 -16.57
N VAL A 450 -0.37 16.14 -17.06
CA VAL A 450 -0.27 17.34 -16.22
C VAL A 450 -1.57 17.56 -15.46
N ARG A 451 -2.72 17.49 -16.13
CA ARG A 451 -4.05 17.55 -15.49
C ARG A 451 -4.21 16.44 -14.46
N PHE A 452 -3.91 15.19 -14.82
CA PHE A 452 -3.92 14.08 -13.86
C PHE A 452 -3.05 14.36 -12.61
N ALA A 453 -1.85 14.87 -12.82
CA ALA A 453 -0.88 15.14 -11.78
C ALA A 453 -1.23 16.31 -10.86
N LEU A 454 -1.99 17.31 -11.33
CA LEU A 454 -2.32 18.54 -10.61
C LEU A 454 -3.75 18.57 -10.07
N ASP A 455 -4.73 18.06 -10.84
CA ASP A 455 -6.15 18.14 -10.51
C ASP A 455 -6.57 17.07 -9.49
N GLY A 456 -5.77 16.03 -9.33
CA GLY A 456 -5.73 15.23 -8.11
C GLY A 456 -7.02 14.45 -7.81
N SER A 457 -7.48 13.61 -8.73
CA SER A 457 -8.40 12.51 -8.39
C SER A 457 -7.71 11.34 -7.68
N ALA A 458 -6.37 11.25 -7.75
CA ALA A 458 -5.59 10.18 -7.11
C ALA A 458 -4.98 10.53 -5.74
N SER A 459 -4.86 11.83 -5.42
CA SER A 459 -3.98 12.34 -4.36
C SER A 459 -4.68 13.23 -3.33
N ARG A 460 -5.99 13.48 -3.49
CA ARG A 460 -6.84 14.15 -2.51
C ARG A 460 -7.91 13.19 -1.99
N VAL A 461 -7.47 12.17 -1.24
CA VAL A 461 -8.33 11.36 -0.36
C VAL A 461 -7.69 11.28 1.02
#